data_AF-A0A3N4ZX04-F1
#
_entry.id   AF-A0A3N4ZX04-F1
#
_cell.length_a   1.000
_cell.length_b   1.000
_cell.length_c   1.000
_cell.angle_alpha   90.00
_cell.angle_beta   90.00
_cell.angle_gamma   90.00
#
_symmetry.space_group_name_H-M   'P 1'
#
loop_
_entity.id
_entity.type
_entity.pdbx_description
1 polymer ?
#
loop_
_entity_poly.entity_id
_entity_poly.type
_entity_poly.pdbx_seq_one_letter_code
_entity_poly.pdbx_strand_id
1 'polypeptide(L)'
;MSTLWTRLTGWLTLLAGLYVAVHSLLIAILPSGLGATTAERLLPTGIAILCGTAWLTASVAARPRTASWLWEPRPSRILPIVLGITVVLTSAAALVQASGPDGADGRQLRSIHQAGAVERDVKILALRSEPRRLARVNRSNIYRTAVDLSVPFVDGPRTVTVDVETPGPALIGEEISVQYAPTAPGLGVRPYEHTSLSGFMLPWILGLAVAGLVFCPAILAGQRRRVHQWRRFRPAVHLPAIGLLLVGTGLSAYVALALPPPLVGWLLALTAAATPWIALMVPTRRAVREAMAVSR
;
A
#
# COMPACT_ATOMS: atom_id res chain seq x y z
N MET A 1 -11.10 -28.83 -23.06
CA MET A 1 -11.46 -28.32 -21.70
C MET A 1 -10.38 -27.43 -21.06
N SER A 2 -9.10 -27.59 -21.39
CA SER A 2 -7.97 -26.83 -20.79
C SER A 2 -7.93 -25.31 -21.06
N THR A 3 -8.55 -24.84 -22.14
CA THR A 3 -8.54 -23.41 -22.55
C THR A 3 -9.53 -22.53 -21.78
N LEU A 4 -10.64 -23.10 -21.30
CA LEU A 4 -11.64 -22.36 -20.52
C LEU A 4 -11.18 -22.20 -19.07
N TRP A 5 -10.61 -23.26 -18.50
CA TRP A 5 -10.04 -23.27 -17.14
C TRP A 5 -8.88 -22.27 -16.99
N THR A 6 -7.91 -22.27 -17.90
CA THR A 6 -6.80 -21.29 -17.93
C THR A 6 -7.27 -19.85 -18.16
N ARG A 7 -8.35 -19.65 -18.93
CA ARG A 7 -8.94 -18.32 -19.13
C ARG A 7 -9.63 -17.80 -17.88
N LEU A 8 -10.42 -18.64 -17.23
CA LEU A 8 -11.18 -18.28 -16.04
C LEU A 8 -10.23 -17.99 -14.86
N THR A 9 -9.30 -18.91 -14.57
CA THR A 9 -8.29 -18.71 -13.51
C THR A 9 -7.38 -17.51 -13.78
N GLY A 10 -7.07 -17.22 -15.05
CA GLY A 10 -6.28 -16.04 -15.43
C GLY A 10 -7.02 -14.72 -15.17
N TRP A 11 -8.32 -14.67 -15.48
CA TRP A 11 -9.14 -13.50 -15.13
C TRP A 11 -9.34 -13.36 -13.63
N LEU A 12 -9.57 -14.46 -12.90
CA LEU A 12 -9.66 -14.45 -11.45
C LEU A 12 -8.38 -13.91 -10.81
N THR A 13 -7.21 -14.30 -11.32
CA THR A 13 -5.92 -13.77 -10.83
C THR A 13 -5.81 -12.26 -11.02
N LEU A 14 -6.19 -11.75 -12.19
CA LEU A 14 -6.16 -10.32 -12.47
C LEU A 14 -7.15 -9.53 -11.62
N LEU A 15 -8.38 -10.03 -11.49
CA LEU A 15 -9.42 -9.37 -10.69
C LEU A 15 -9.08 -9.41 -9.20
N ALA A 16 -8.56 -10.52 -8.69
CA ALA A 16 -8.08 -10.63 -7.31
C ALA A 16 -6.90 -9.69 -7.06
N GLY A 17 -5.94 -9.62 -7.98
CA GLY A 17 -4.82 -8.66 -7.88
C GLY A 17 -5.28 -7.20 -7.91
N LEU A 18 -6.24 -6.86 -8.78
CA LEU A 18 -6.85 -5.53 -8.81
C LEU A 18 -7.56 -5.20 -7.49
N TYR A 19 -8.35 -6.15 -6.97
CA TYR A 19 -9.04 -5.99 -5.70
C TYR A 19 -8.06 -5.76 -4.55
N VAL A 20 -6.98 -6.56 -4.46
CA VAL A 20 -5.90 -6.37 -3.47
C VAL A 20 -5.30 -4.98 -3.59
N ALA A 21 -4.96 -4.54 -4.80
CA ALA A 21 -4.36 -3.22 -5.01
C ALA A 21 -5.27 -2.08 -4.54
N VAL A 22 -6.57 -2.13 -4.89
CA VAL A 22 -7.57 -1.14 -4.45
C VAL A 22 -7.74 -1.20 -2.93
N HIS A 23 -7.93 -2.39 -2.37
CA HIS A 23 -8.17 -2.59 -0.95
C HIS A 23 -6.99 -2.13 -0.09
N SER A 24 -5.76 -2.50 -0.48
CA SER A 24 -4.54 -2.04 0.20
C SER A 24 -4.36 -0.53 0.11
N LEU A 25 -4.71 0.09 -1.03
CA LEU A 25 -4.69 1.54 -1.17
C LEU A 25 -5.71 2.22 -0.26
N LEU A 26 -6.95 1.71 -0.22
CA LEU A 26 -8.01 2.25 0.65
C LEU A 26 -7.65 2.14 2.13
N ILE A 27 -7.13 0.98 2.57
CA ILE A 27 -6.63 0.81 3.95
C ILE A 27 -5.51 1.80 4.27
N ALA A 28 -4.67 2.15 3.31
CA ALA A 28 -3.53 3.03 3.55
C ALA A 28 -3.91 4.53 3.56
N ILE A 29 -5.00 4.92 2.88
CA ILE A 29 -5.45 6.33 2.79
C ILE A 29 -6.50 6.65 3.86
N LEU A 30 -7.43 5.72 4.12
CA LEU A 30 -8.56 6.00 5.00
C LEU A 30 -8.13 5.94 6.48
N PRO A 31 -8.56 6.91 7.32
CA PRO A 31 -8.28 6.89 8.76
C PRO A 31 -8.73 5.60 9.45
N SER A 32 -9.90 5.07 9.05
CA SER A 32 -10.43 3.79 9.55
C SER A 32 -9.54 2.59 9.21
N GLY A 33 -8.68 2.71 8.20
CA GLY A 33 -7.73 1.68 7.80
C GLY A 33 -6.62 1.45 8.82
N LEU A 34 -6.38 2.36 9.77
CA LEU A 34 -5.44 2.11 10.89
C LEU A 34 -5.94 1.02 11.83
N GLY A 35 -7.26 0.94 12.05
CA GLY A 35 -7.90 -0.10 12.87
C GLY A 35 -7.98 -1.47 12.19
N ALA A 36 -7.65 -1.56 10.90
CA ALA A 36 -7.80 -2.82 10.15
C ALA A 36 -6.95 -3.95 10.76
N THR A 37 -7.59 -5.11 10.94
CA THR A 37 -6.99 -6.30 11.53
C THR A 37 -5.95 -6.93 10.60
N THR A 38 -5.08 -7.78 11.14
CA THR A 38 -4.11 -8.55 10.33
C THR A 38 -4.82 -9.41 9.27
N ALA A 39 -5.98 -9.99 9.61
CA ALA A 39 -6.78 -10.77 8.69
C ALA A 39 -7.31 -9.91 7.53
N GLU A 40 -7.87 -8.73 7.81
CA GLU A 40 -8.37 -7.81 6.78
C GLU A 40 -7.27 -7.32 5.83
N ARG A 41 -6.02 -7.21 6.32
CA ARG A 41 -4.86 -6.82 5.50
C ARG A 41 -4.35 -7.95 4.61
N LEU A 42 -4.36 -9.20 5.10
CA LEU A 42 -3.71 -10.32 4.43
C LEU A 42 -4.64 -11.23 3.65
N LEU A 43 -5.92 -11.35 4.04
CA LEU A 43 -6.87 -12.25 3.41
C LEU A 43 -7.04 -11.99 1.90
N PRO A 44 -7.20 -10.74 1.43
CA PRO A 44 -7.25 -10.44 0.00
C PRO A 44 -6.00 -10.92 -0.75
N THR A 45 -4.82 -10.70 -0.15
CA THR A 45 -3.52 -11.12 -0.70
C THR A 45 -3.42 -12.64 -0.78
N GLY A 46 -3.87 -13.35 0.25
CA GLY A 46 -3.96 -14.81 0.27
C GLY A 46 -4.84 -15.34 -0.85
N ILE A 47 -6.02 -14.74 -1.06
CA ILE A 47 -6.93 -15.09 -2.16
C ILE A 47 -6.25 -14.84 -3.52
N ALA A 48 -5.57 -13.72 -3.71
CA ALA A 48 -4.87 -13.42 -4.97
C ALA A 48 -3.76 -14.43 -5.26
N ILE A 49 -3.00 -14.87 -4.24
CA ILE A 49 -1.98 -15.92 -4.36
C ILE A 49 -2.65 -17.26 -4.73
N LEU A 50 -3.77 -17.62 -4.11
CA LEU A 50 -4.54 -18.82 -4.44
C LEU A 50 -5.05 -18.79 -5.89
N CYS A 51 -5.58 -17.66 -6.35
CA CYS A 51 -6.00 -17.51 -7.74
C CYS A 51 -4.80 -17.64 -8.71
N GLY A 52 -3.67 -17.01 -8.39
CA GLY A 52 -2.45 -17.07 -9.21
C GLY A 52 -1.84 -18.47 -9.29
N THR A 53 -1.83 -19.20 -8.17
CA THR A 53 -1.38 -20.60 -8.13
C THR A 53 -2.33 -21.51 -8.90
N ALA A 54 -3.65 -21.32 -8.78
CA ALA A 54 -4.63 -22.04 -9.58
C ALA A 54 -4.47 -21.78 -11.09
N TRP A 55 -4.13 -20.54 -11.49
CA TRP A 55 -3.80 -20.23 -12.88
C TRP A 55 -2.50 -20.90 -13.34
N LEU A 56 -1.49 -20.96 -12.47
CA LEU A 56 -0.22 -21.62 -12.79
C LEU A 56 -0.40 -23.12 -12.97
N THR A 57 -1.12 -23.79 -12.06
CA THR A 57 -1.44 -25.23 -12.17
C THR A 57 -2.27 -25.52 -13.41
N ALA A 58 -3.31 -24.71 -13.66
CA ALA A 58 -4.10 -24.75 -14.89
C ALA A 58 -3.23 -24.66 -16.14
N SER A 59 -2.27 -23.73 -16.15
CA SER A 59 -1.43 -23.46 -17.30
C SER A 59 -0.37 -24.54 -17.55
N VAL A 60 0.14 -25.17 -16.49
CA VAL A 60 1.05 -26.32 -16.59
C VAL A 60 0.29 -27.55 -17.09
N ALA A 61 -0.89 -27.83 -16.55
CA ALA A 61 -1.74 -28.96 -16.96
C ALA A 61 -2.26 -28.81 -18.41
N ALA A 62 -2.48 -27.57 -18.86
CA ALA A 62 -2.96 -27.26 -20.20
C ALA A 62 -1.88 -27.30 -21.29
N ARG A 63 -0.60 -27.58 -20.96
CA ARG A 63 0.48 -27.60 -21.96
C ARG A 63 0.13 -28.56 -23.11
N PRO A 64 -0.04 -28.07 -24.34
CA PRO A 64 -0.30 -28.94 -25.47
C PRO A 64 0.95 -29.78 -25.75
N ARG A 65 0.80 -31.10 -25.91
CA ARG A 65 1.85 -31.96 -26.46
C ARG A 65 2.07 -31.76 -27.97
N THR A 66 1.20 -31.00 -28.65
CA THR A 66 1.26 -30.81 -30.11
C THR A 66 0.73 -29.45 -30.56
N ALA A 67 1.37 -28.96 -31.62
CA ALA A 67 1.26 -27.64 -32.24
C ALA A 67 -0.17 -27.28 -32.72
N SER A 68 -0.90 -26.46 -31.96
CA SER A 68 -2.16 -25.85 -32.44
C SER A 68 -1.92 -24.39 -32.86
N TRP A 69 -1.27 -24.20 -34.01
CA TRP A 69 -1.01 -22.88 -34.62
C TRP A 69 -2.22 -22.32 -35.39
N LEU A 70 -3.31 -23.10 -35.51
CA LEU A 70 -4.39 -22.80 -36.44
C LEU A 70 -5.44 -21.81 -35.93
N TRP A 71 -5.57 -21.57 -34.63
CA TRP A 71 -6.51 -20.57 -34.09
C TRP A 71 -5.87 -19.70 -33.01
N GLU A 72 -5.53 -18.47 -33.39
CA GLU A 72 -5.14 -17.43 -32.45
C GLU A 72 -6.39 -16.59 -32.12
N PRO A 73 -6.99 -16.73 -30.92
CA PRO A 73 -8.18 -15.97 -30.57
C PRO A 73 -7.90 -14.46 -30.62
N ARG A 74 -8.93 -13.68 -31.00
CA ARG A 74 -8.81 -12.23 -31.13
C ARG A 74 -8.27 -11.61 -29.82
N PRO A 75 -7.31 -10.67 -29.90
CA PRO A 75 -6.72 -10.06 -28.72
C PRO A 75 -7.79 -9.28 -27.93
N SER A 76 -7.86 -9.54 -26.63
CA SER A 76 -8.77 -8.83 -25.72
C SER A 76 -8.40 -7.36 -25.61
N ARG A 77 -9.41 -6.48 -25.71
CA ARG A 77 -9.26 -5.03 -25.52
C ARG A 77 -9.18 -4.64 -24.03
N ILE A 78 -9.82 -5.41 -23.17
CA ILE A 78 -9.99 -5.10 -21.73
C ILE A 78 -8.75 -5.52 -20.93
N LEU A 79 -8.12 -6.63 -21.32
CA LEU A 79 -6.95 -7.18 -20.64
C LEU A 79 -5.81 -6.15 -20.40
N PRO A 80 -5.31 -5.42 -21.41
CA PRO A 80 -4.25 -4.43 -21.19
C PRO A 80 -4.68 -3.28 -20.28
N ILE A 81 -5.96 -2.91 -20.30
CA ILE A 81 -6.50 -1.84 -19.46
C ILE A 81 -6.48 -2.27 -18.00
N VAL A 82 -7.07 -3.43 -17.68
CA VAL A 82 -7.12 -3.98 -16.32
C VAL A 82 -5.72 -4.24 -15.77
N LEU A 83 -4.82 -4.79 -16.59
CA LEU A 83 -3.43 -5.02 -16.20
C LEU A 83 -2.70 -3.71 -15.89
N GLY A 84 -2.86 -2.68 -16.73
CA GLY A 84 -2.23 -1.37 -16.52
C GLY A 84 -2.72 -0.70 -15.25
N ILE A 85 -4.04 -0.72 -15.01
CA ILE A 85 -4.65 -0.20 -13.77
C ILE A 85 -4.08 -0.94 -12.56
N THR A 86 -4.06 -2.28 -12.61
CA THR A 86 -3.59 -3.12 -11.50
C THR A 86 -2.13 -2.81 -11.13
N VAL A 87 -1.26 -2.66 -12.12
CA VAL A 87 0.17 -2.35 -11.92
C VAL A 87 0.36 -1.00 -11.23
N VAL A 88 -0.36 0.01 -11.69
CA VAL A 88 -0.28 1.36 -11.12
C VAL A 88 -0.81 1.37 -9.69
N LEU A 89 -1.99 0.78 -9.45
CA LEU A 89 -2.59 0.74 -8.12
C LEU A 89 -1.74 -0.07 -7.13
N THR A 90 -1.13 -1.18 -7.56
CA THR A 90 -0.23 -1.97 -6.71
C THR A 90 0.97 -1.14 -6.28
N SER A 91 1.54 -0.36 -7.20
CA SER A 91 2.68 0.51 -6.92
C SER A 91 2.29 1.65 -5.98
N ALA A 92 1.16 2.30 -6.24
CA ALA A 92 0.63 3.37 -5.41
C ALA A 92 0.34 2.88 -3.99
N ALA A 93 -0.33 1.72 -3.86
CA ALA A 93 -0.65 1.12 -2.57
C ALA A 93 0.61 0.85 -1.73
N ALA A 94 1.68 0.34 -2.35
CA ALA A 94 2.95 0.10 -1.66
C ALA A 94 3.58 1.40 -1.14
N LEU A 95 3.58 2.47 -1.94
CA LEU A 95 4.17 3.77 -1.55
C LEU A 95 3.34 4.49 -0.48
N VAL A 96 2.01 4.48 -0.61
CA VAL A 96 1.13 5.12 0.38
C VAL A 96 1.26 4.46 1.74
N GLN A 97 1.45 3.13 1.80
CA GLN A 97 1.69 2.43 3.07
C GLN A 97 2.92 2.94 3.83
N ALA A 98 3.96 3.41 3.13
CA ALA A 98 5.15 4.00 3.76
C ALA A 98 4.98 5.48 4.13
N SER A 99 3.91 6.13 3.67
CA SER A 99 3.57 7.50 4.05
C SER A 99 2.74 7.58 5.34
N GLY A 100 2.28 6.45 5.85
CA GLY A 100 1.52 6.38 7.10
C GLY A 100 2.39 6.50 8.35
N PRO A 101 1.77 6.59 9.54
CA PRO A 101 2.45 6.54 10.83
C PRO A 101 3.31 5.27 10.94
N ASP A 102 4.55 5.38 11.42
CA ASP A 102 5.53 4.29 11.39
C ASP A 102 6.26 4.10 12.72
N GLY A 103 7.11 3.07 12.81
CA GLY A 103 7.88 2.79 14.01
C GLY A 103 7.04 2.50 15.27
N ALA A 104 7.52 2.96 16.41
CA ALA A 104 6.84 2.81 17.69
C ALA A 104 5.53 3.62 17.74
N ASP A 105 5.55 4.83 17.16
CA ASP A 105 4.41 5.74 17.13
C ASP A 105 3.25 5.15 16.31
N GLY A 106 3.54 4.62 15.12
CA GLY A 106 2.54 3.93 14.30
C GLY A 106 1.97 2.68 14.96
N ARG A 107 2.79 1.92 15.70
CA ARG A 107 2.33 0.73 16.43
C ARG A 107 1.39 1.10 17.58
N GLN A 108 1.70 2.17 18.31
CA GLN A 108 0.83 2.67 19.37
C GLN A 108 -0.48 3.19 18.78
N LEU A 109 -0.42 4.01 17.73
CA LEU A 109 -1.61 4.56 17.09
C LEU A 109 -2.52 3.47 16.53
N ARG A 110 -1.95 2.44 15.90
CA ARG A 110 -2.70 1.25 15.47
C ARG A 110 -3.41 0.58 16.65
N SER A 111 -2.73 0.41 17.77
CA SER A 111 -3.30 -0.23 18.96
C SER A 111 -4.48 0.58 19.51
N ILE A 112 -4.34 1.92 19.52
CA ILE A 112 -5.41 2.85 19.92
C ILE A 112 -6.62 2.72 18.97
N HIS A 113 -6.40 2.69 17.65
CA HIS A 113 -7.47 2.52 16.65
C HIS A 113 -8.17 1.16 16.76
N GLN A 114 -7.43 0.08 16.98
CA GLN A 114 -8.00 -1.25 17.20
C GLN A 114 -8.83 -1.37 18.47
N ALA A 115 -8.56 -0.52 19.47
CA ALA A 115 -9.31 -0.46 20.73
C ALA A 115 -10.52 0.51 20.69
N GLY A 116 -10.87 1.05 19.52
CA GLY A 116 -11.97 2.00 19.36
C GLY A 116 -11.53 3.43 19.66
N ALA A 117 -10.54 3.92 18.92
CA ALA A 117 -10.03 5.28 19.04
C ALA A 117 -11.15 6.32 18.91
N VAL A 118 -11.07 7.35 19.75
CA VAL A 118 -11.88 8.56 19.66
C VAL A 118 -10.94 9.76 19.59
N GLU A 119 -11.32 10.73 18.78
CA GLU A 119 -10.69 12.05 18.74
C GLU A 119 -11.49 13.01 19.60
N ARG A 120 -10.83 13.72 20.52
CA ARG A 120 -11.44 14.78 21.31
C ARG A 120 -10.49 15.93 21.53
N ASP A 121 -11.06 17.12 21.55
CA ASP A 121 -10.36 18.31 22.03
C ASP A 121 -10.35 18.32 23.55
N VAL A 122 -9.15 18.42 24.12
CA VAL A 122 -8.93 18.46 25.56
C VAL A 122 -8.09 19.67 25.94
N LYS A 123 -8.37 20.23 27.11
CA LYS A 123 -7.67 21.42 27.60
C LYS A 123 -6.32 21.07 28.19
N ILE A 124 -5.34 21.92 27.90
CA ILE A 124 -4.05 21.94 28.58
C ILE A 124 -4.26 22.44 30.01
N LEU A 125 -4.00 21.59 30.99
CA LEU A 125 -4.10 21.94 32.41
C LEU A 125 -2.84 22.60 32.94
N ALA A 126 -1.68 22.09 32.53
CA ALA A 126 -0.38 22.58 32.99
C ALA A 126 0.71 22.33 31.93
N LEU A 127 1.72 23.19 31.93
CA LEU A 127 2.94 23.02 31.15
C LEU A 127 4.01 22.39 32.05
N ARG A 128 4.58 21.26 31.63
CA ARG A 128 5.61 20.51 32.36
C ARG A 128 7.02 20.80 31.90
N SER A 129 7.17 21.31 30.67
CA SER A 129 8.46 21.75 30.14
C SER A 129 8.34 23.15 29.55
N GLU A 130 9.48 23.82 29.40
CA GLU A 130 9.55 25.02 28.59
C GLU A 130 9.37 24.67 27.09
N PRO A 131 8.79 25.57 26.28
CA PRO A 131 8.61 25.36 24.85
C PRO A 131 9.96 25.25 24.13
N ARG A 132 10.25 24.08 23.55
CA ARG A 132 11.46 23.86 22.75
C ARG A 132 11.15 24.03 21.27
N ARG A 133 11.78 25.01 20.61
CA ARG A 133 11.64 25.17 19.16
C ARG A 133 12.25 23.99 18.42
N LEU A 134 11.47 23.34 17.57
CA LEU A 134 11.91 22.22 16.73
C LEU A 134 12.32 22.68 15.34
N ALA A 135 11.41 23.35 14.65
CA ALA A 135 11.57 23.68 13.23
C ALA A 135 10.76 24.92 12.86
N ARG A 136 10.99 25.43 11.65
CA ARG A 136 10.17 26.47 11.03
C ARG A 136 9.44 25.89 9.83
N VAL A 137 8.11 25.87 9.87
CA VAL A 137 7.24 25.35 8.81
C VAL A 137 6.29 26.46 8.38
N ASN A 138 6.21 26.76 7.08
CA ASN A 138 5.33 27.80 6.53
C ASN A 138 5.36 29.14 7.29
N ARG A 139 6.58 29.65 7.54
CA ARG A 139 6.87 30.89 8.29
C ARG A 139 6.56 30.87 9.78
N SER A 140 5.86 29.86 10.29
CA SER A 140 5.60 29.63 11.72
C SER A 140 6.68 28.77 12.38
N ASN A 141 6.99 29.03 13.64
CA ASN A 141 7.88 28.21 14.43
C ASN A 141 7.07 27.12 15.15
N ILE A 142 7.45 25.86 14.96
CA ILE A 142 6.86 24.73 15.68
C ILE A 142 7.63 24.54 16.97
N TYR A 143 6.91 24.50 18.08
CA TYR A 143 7.45 24.26 19.42
C TYR A 143 6.93 22.93 19.95
N ARG A 144 7.79 22.21 20.66
CA ARG A 144 7.42 21.03 21.44
C ARG A 144 7.36 21.40 22.92
N THR A 145 6.26 21.06 23.57
CA THR A 145 6.05 21.31 24.99
C THR A 145 5.41 20.07 25.62
N ALA A 146 5.96 19.61 26.75
CA ALA A 146 5.32 18.59 27.57
C ALA A 146 4.17 19.23 28.34
N VAL A 147 2.96 18.72 28.17
CA VAL A 147 1.74 19.27 28.78
C VAL A 147 0.94 18.20 29.48
N ASP A 148 0.25 18.59 30.55
CA ASP A 148 -0.71 17.74 31.25
C ASP A 148 -2.11 17.98 30.69
N LEU A 149 -2.77 16.91 30.28
CA LEU A 149 -4.11 16.92 29.71
C LEU A 149 -5.08 16.16 30.61
N SER A 150 -6.30 16.67 30.74
CA SER A 150 -7.40 15.92 31.37
C SER A 150 -8.13 15.10 30.32
N VAL A 151 -7.91 13.79 30.29
CA VAL A 151 -8.50 12.91 29.29
C VAL A 151 -9.64 12.09 29.90
N PRO A 152 -10.86 12.15 29.32
CA PRO A 152 -12.00 11.43 29.87
C PRO A 152 -12.02 9.97 29.40
N PHE A 153 -11.59 9.05 30.27
CA PHE A 153 -11.75 7.60 30.08
C PHE A 153 -13.08 7.12 30.66
N VAL A 154 -13.48 5.89 30.29
CA VAL A 154 -14.72 5.28 30.80
C VAL A 154 -14.70 5.11 32.32
N ASP A 155 -13.54 4.76 32.89
CA ASP A 155 -13.35 4.59 34.34
C ASP A 155 -13.18 5.92 35.09
N GLY A 156 -13.21 7.06 34.37
CA GLY A 156 -13.08 8.41 34.92
C GLY A 156 -11.96 9.24 34.25
N PRO A 157 -11.97 10.57 34.46
CA PRO A 157 -10.93 11.45 33.93
C PRO A 157 -9.55 11.13 34.51
N ARG A 158 -8.51 11.16 33.67
CA ARG A 158 -7.11 10.99 34.11
C ARG A 158 -6.24 12.11 33.55
N THR A 159 -5.31 12.57 34.36
CA THR A 159 -4.26 13.49 33.91
C THR A 159 -3.17 12.69 33.20
N VAL A 160 -2.88 13.04 31.96
CA VAL A 160 -1.85 12.37 31.15
C VAL A 160 -0.88 13.43 30.64
N THR A 161 0.41 13.21 30.87
CA THR A 161 1.48 14.06 30.34
C THR A 161 1.86 13.58 28.96
N VAL A 162 1.79 14.46 27.96
CA VAL A 162 2.20 14.17 26.57
C VAL A 162 3.00 15.34 26.00
N ASP A 163 3.92 15.04 25.10
CA ASP A 163 4.59 16.05 24.29
C ASP A 163 3.67 16.48 23.16
N VAL A 164 3.45 17.78 23.00
CA VAL A 164 2.59 18.35 21.96
C VAL A 164 3.39 19.31 21.10
N GLU A 165 3.16 19.25 19.79
CA GLU A 165 3.76 20.15 18.80
C GLU A 165 2.75 21.20 18.35
N THR A 166 3.01 22.48 18.66
CA THR A 166 2.11 23.61 18.35
C THR A 166 2.80 24.70 17.51
N PRO A 167 2.05 25.39 16.62
CA PRO A 167 2.54 26.59 15.96
C PRO A 167 2.58 27.76 16.96
N GLY A 168 3.72 27.96 17.59
CA GLY A 168 3.91 28.87 18.72
C GLY A 168 3.94 28.14 20.07
N PRO A 169 4.30 28.84 21.17
CA PRO A 169 4.28 28.27 22.51
C PRO A 169 2.85 27.84 22.91
N ALA A 170 2.69 26.61 23.38
CA ALA A 170 1.42 26.12 23.92
C ALA A 170 1.01 26.91 25.17
N LEU A 171 -0.29 27.20 25.32
CA LEU A 171 -0.83 27.98 26.43
C LEU A 171 -1.72 27.13 27.34
N ILE A 172 -1.75 27.46 28.63
CA ILE A 172 -2.67 26.83 29.58
C ILE A 172 -4.11 27.23 29.21
N GLY A 173 -5.02 26.26 29.21
CA GLY A 173 -6.42 26.44 28.82
C GLY A 173 -6.68 26.35 27.31
N GLU A 174 -5.64 26.29 26.48
CA GLU A 174 -5.75 25.98 25.06
C GLU A 174 -6.26 24.55 24.87
N GLU A 175 -7.08 24.35 23.83
CA GLU A 175 -7.62 23.05 23.47
C GLU A 175 -6.77 22.42 22.37
N ILE A 176 -6.42 21.16 22.57
CA ILE A 176 -5.68 20.38 21.58
C ILE A 176 -6.42 19.07 21.29
N SER A 177 -6.45 18.71 20.02
CA SER A 177 -7.05 17.45 19.59
C SER A 177 -6.14 16.29 19.98
N VAL A 178 -6.68 15.31 20.69
CA VAL A 178 -5.98 14.08 21.05
C VAL A 178 -6.76 12.86 20.59
N GLN A 179 -6.03 11.81 20.22
CA GLN A 179 -6.55 10.49 19.95
C GLN A 179 -6.19 9.53 21.09
N TYR A 180 -7.21 8.82 21.59
CA TYR A 180 -7.06 7.81 22.64
C TYR A 180 -8.20 6.80 22.56
N ALA A 181 -8.07 5.68 23.27
CA ALA A 181 -9.12 4.68 23.39
C ALA A 181 -9.79 4.79 24.77
N PRO A 182 -11.07 5.24 24.87
CA PRO A 182 -11.72 5.47 26.17
C PRO A 182 -11.83 4.23 27.05
N THR A 183 -11.92 3.05 26.43
CA THR A 183 -12.04 1.72 27.07
C THR A 183 -10.69 1.08 27.40
N ALA A 184 -9.58 1.66 26.94
CA ALA A 184 -8.23 1.07 27.10
C ALA A 184 -7.19 2.12 27.51
N PRO A 185 -7.28 2.66 28.75
CA PRO A 185 -6.39 3.74 29.22
C PRO A 185 -4.91 3.37 29.23
N GLY A 186 -4.58 2.07 29.30
CA GLY A 186 -3.19 1.59 29.26
C GLY A 186 -2.48 1.80 27.92
N LEU A 187 -3.20 2.13 26.85
CA LEU A 187 -2.60 2.42 25.53
C LEU A 187 -2.03 3.84 25.42
N GLY A 188 -2.33 4.70 26.40
CA GLY A 188 -1.90 6.09 26.41
C GLY A 188 -2.74 6.99 25.50
N VAL A 189 -2.27 8.23 25.36
CA VAL A 189 -2.92 9.32 24.62
C VAL A 189 -1.93 9.85 23.61
N ARG A 190 -2.41 10.18 22.40
CA ARG A 190 -1.58 10.79 21.36
C ARG A 190 -2.15 12.14 20.92
N PRO A 191 -1.33 13.20 20.88
CA PRO A 191 -1.74 14.43 20.22
C PRO A 191 -1.98 14.16 18.73
N TYR A 192 -3.04 14.75 18.18
CA TYR A 192 -3.35 14.63 16.77
C TYR A 192 -2.56 15.69 15.98
N GLU A 193 -1.44 15.25 15.39
CA GLU A 193 -0.59 16.12 14.57
C GLU A 193 -1.23 16.35 13.20
N HIS A 194 -1.65 17.58 12.93
CA HIS A 194 -2.24 17.96 11.65
C HIS A 194 -1.22 18.08 10.52
N THR A 195 0.10 17.99 10.77
CA THR A 195 1.09 18.31 9.74
C THR A 195 2.43 17.61 9.94
N SER A 196 2.49 16.30 9.68
CA SER A 196 3.77 15.61 9.49
C SER A 196 4.24 15.72 8.02
N LEU A 197 5.55 15.62 7.80
CA LEU A 197 6.22 15.61 6.48
C LEU A 197 5.61 14.61 5.48
N SER A 198 4.87 13.60 5.95
CA SER A 198 4.13 12.66 5.09
C SER A 198 2.96 13.30 4.34
N GLY A 199 2.41 14.41 4.85
CA GLY A 199 1.27 15.12 4.25
C GLY A 199 1.57 15.68 2.86
N PHE A 200 2.83 15.97 2.52
CA PHE A 200 3.23 16.41 1.18
C PHE A 200 3.50 15.24 0.22
N MET A 201 4.00 14.10 0.71
CA MET A 201 4.33 12.95 -0.15
C MET A 201 3.07 12.27 -0.68
N LEU A 202 2.02 12.16 0.14
CA LEU A 202 0.77 11.51 -0.25
C LEU A 202 0.13 12.16 -1.51
N PRO A 203 -0.08 13.49 -1.59
CA PRO A 203 -0.55 14.15 -2.81
C PRO A 203 0.30 13.86 -4.05
N TRP A 204 1.63 13.83 -3.91
CA TRP A 204 2.54 13.52 -5.02
C TRP A 204 2.39 12.07 -5.50
N ILE A 205 2.31 11.10 -4.59
CA ILE A 205 2.07 9.70 -4.92
C ILE A 205 0.72 9.54 -5.63
N LEU A 206 -0.33 10.18 -5.12
CA LEU A 206 -1.66 10.14 -5.73
C LEU A 206 -1.67 10.81 -7.11
N GLY A 207 -1.01 11.95 -7.27
CA GLY A 207 -0.87 12.61 -8.57
C GLY A 207 -0.16 11.74 -9.60
N LEU A 208 0.95 11.09 -9.21
CA LEU A 208 1.66 10.13 -10.06
C LEU A 208 0.81 8.89 -10.36
N ALA A 209 0.03 8.41 -9.39
CA ALA A 209 -0.89 7.30 -9.59
C ALA A 209 -2.00 7.66 -10.60
N VAL A 210 -2.61 8.84 -10.49
CA VAL A 210 -3.62 9.33 -11.44
C VAL A 210 -3.04 9.42 -12.85
N ALA A 211 -1.85 10.00 -13.01
CA ALA A 211 -1.17 10.02 -14.31
C ALA A 211 -0.91 8.59 -14.81
N GLY A 212 -0.39 7.70 -13.96
CA GLY A 212 -0.15 6.30 -14.28
C GLY A 212 -1.41 5.55 -14.73
N LEU A 213 -2.56 5.81 -14.08
CA LEU A 213 -3.86 5.21 -14.41
C LEU A 213 -4.35 5.59 -15.81
N VAL A 214 -3.87 6.69 -16.38
CA VAL A 214 -4.15 7.07 -17.77
C VAL A 214 -3.10 6.48 -18.71
N PHE A 215 -1.81 6.76 -18.45
CA PHE A 215 -0.74 6.44 -19.39
C PHE A 215 -0.45 4.94 -19.47
N CYS A 216 -0.42 4.21 -18.36
CA CYS A 216 -0.06 2.79 -18.36
C CYS A 216 -1.09 1.93 -19.12
N PRO A 217 -2.41 2.03 -18.85
CA PRO A 217 -3.43 1.38 -19.66
C PRO A 217 -3.37 1.75 -21.14
N ALA A 218 -3.15 3.04 -21.47
CA ALA A 218 -3.06 3.50 -22.85
C ALA A 218 -1.87 2.87 -23.60
N ILE A 219 -0.67 2.86 -22.98
CA ILE A 219 0.53 2.22 -23.55
C ILE A 219 0.31 0.73 -23.74
N LEU A 220 -0.23 0.02 -22.74
CA LEU A 220 -0.50 -1.41 -22.85
C LEU A 220 -1.60 -1.73 -23.87
N ALA A 221 -2.59 -0.85 -24.03
CA ALA A 221 -3.62 -0.99 -25.06
C ALA A 221 -3.03 -0.85 -26.48
N GLY A 222 -2.07 0.06 -26.66
CA GLY A 222 -1.26 0.14 -27.89
C GLY A 222 -0.49 -1.16 -28.18
N GLN A 223 -0.12 -1.91 -27.15
CA GLN A 223 0.58 -3.19 -27.24
C GLN A 223 -0.34 -4.43 -27.09
N ARG A 224 -1.65 -4.29 -27.34
CA ARG A 224 -2.67 -5.34 -27.09
C ARG A 224 -2.29 -6.74 -27.56
N ARG A 225 -1.63 -6.87 -28.72
CA ARG A 225 -1.23 -8.18 -29.28
C ARG A 225 -0.16 -8.84 -28.41
N ARG A 226 0.85 -8.09 -27.98
CA ARG A 226 1.91 -8.57 -27.08
C ARG A 226 1.35 -8.93 -25.70
N VAL A 227 0.51 -8.08 -25.14
CA VAL A 227 -0.16 -8.36 -23.85
C VAL A 227 -1.03 -9.61 -23.93
N HIS A 228 -1.74 -9.81 -25.04
CA HIS A 228 -2.54 -11.03 -25.23
C HIS A 228 -1.66 -12.29 -25.28
N GLN A 229 -0.47 -12.22 -25.88
CA GLN A 229 0.48 -13.32 -25.92
C GLN A 229 1.00 -13.72 -24.54
N TRP A 230 1.05 -12.78 -23.57
CA TRP A 230 1.44 -13.09 -22.18
C TRP A 230 0.46 -14.02 -21.47
N ARG A 231 -0.75 -14.25 -22.00
CA ARG A 231 -1.65 -15.28 -21.46
C ARG A 231 -1.11 -16.70 -21.66
N ARG A 232 -0.19 -16.89 -22.61
CA ARG A 232 0.45 -18.19 -22.84
C ARG A 232 1.58 -18.35 -21.84
N PHE A 233 1.39 -19.27 -20.90
CA PHE A 233 2.40 -19.55 -19.90
C PHE A 233 3.71 -20.03 -20.52
N ARG A 234 4.77 -19.30 -20.24
CA ARG A 234 6.16 -19.61 -20.57
C ARG A 234 6.93 -19.66 -19.25
N PRO A 235 7.36 -20.83 -18.75
CA PRO A 235 7.92 -20.97 -17.41
C PRO A 235 9.14 -20.05 -17.21
N ALA A 236 9.99 -19.94 -18.21
CA ALA A 236 11.21 -19.14 -18.15
C ALA A 236 10.94 -17.62 -18.07
N VAL A 237 9.73 -17.17 -18.41
CA VAL A 237 9.30 -15.76 -18.32
C VAL A 237 8.45 -15.53 -17.08
N HIS A 238 7.49 -16.43 -16.83
CA HIS A 238 6.46 -16.25 -15.81
C HIS A 238 6.96 -16.61 -14.41
N LEU A 239 7.80 -17.64 -14.26
CA LEU A 239 8.32 -18.01 -12.93
C LEU A 239 9.17 -16.89 -12.31
N PRO A 240 10.12 -16.25 -13.03
CA PRO A 240 10.84 -15.09 -12.49
C PRO A 240 9.92 -13.91 -12.17
N ALA A 241 8.92 -13.63 -13.02
CA ALA A 241 7.96 -12.55 -12.78
C ALA A 241 7.10 -12.83 -11.53
N ILE A 242 6.64 -14.06 -11.34
CA ILE A 242 5.90 -14.48 -10.14
C ILE A 242 6.79 -14.39 -8.91
N GLY A 243 8.03 -14.87 -8.97
CA GLY A 243 8.98 -14.75 -7.86
C GLY A 243 9.20 -13.30 -7.45
N LEU A 244 9.35 -12.39 -8.43
CA LEU A 244 9.51 -10.97 -8.17
C LEU A 244 8.26 -10.34 -7.54
N LEU A 245 7.08 -10.68 -8.04
CA LEU A 245 5.81 -10.22 -7.47
C LEU A 245 5.64 -10.72 -6.03
N LEU A 246 5.97 -11.99 -5.74
CA LEU A 246 5.93 -12.55 -4.39
C LEU A 246 6.90 -11.82 -3.44
N VAL A 247 8.11 -11.49 -3.90
CA VAL A 247 9.05 -10.67 -3.13
C VAL A 247 8.44 -9.29 -2.85
N GLY A 248 7.90 -8.61 -3.87
CA GLY A 248 7.26 -7.31 -3.69
C GLY A 248 6.07 -7.34 -2.73
N THR A 249 5.23 -8.38 -2.84
CA THR A 249 4.12 -8.63 -1.92
C THR A 249 4.62 -8.88 -0.49
N GLY A 250 5.66 -9.67 -0.30
CA GLY A 250 6.27 -9.91 1.01
C GLY A 250 6.82 -8.64 1.63
N LEU A 251 7.51 -7.80 0.84
CA LEU A 251 8.00 -6.49 1.29
C LEU A 251 6.86 -5.55 1.68
N SER A 252 5.81 -5.44 0.85
CA SER A 252 4.64 -4.62 1.18
C SER A 252 3.92 -5.12 2.43
N ALA A 253 3.76 -6.44 2.58
CA ALA A 253 3.17 -7.04 3.77
C ALA A 253 4.00 -6.74 5.03
N TYR A 254 5.33 -6.81 4.93
CA TYR A 254 6.22 -6.43 6.03
C TYR A 254 6.05 -4.95 6.41
N VAL A 255 6.04 -4.03 5.44
CA VAL A 255 5.79 -2.60 5.70
C VAL A 255 4.43 -2.40 6.37
N ALA A 256 3.38 -3.00 5.82
CA ALA A 256 2.02 -2.90 6.34
C ALA A 256 1.87 -3.43 7.76
N LEU A 257 2.59 -4.49 8.15
CA LEU A 257 2.40 -5.16 9.44
C LEU A 257 3.39 -4.70 10.49
N ALA A 258 4.68 -4.64 10.16
CA ALA A 258 5.75 -4.38 11.12
C ALA A 258 5.89 -2.89 11.46
N LEU A 259 5.42 -1.99 10.57
CA LEU A 259 5.61 -0.54 10.70
C LEU A 259 7.10 -0.21 10.98
N PRO A 260 7.99 -0.57 10.04
CA PRO A 260 9.42 -0.32 10.22
C PRO A 260 9.72 1.18 10.34
N PRO A 261 10.91 1.58 10.82
CA PRO A 261 11.31 2.98 10.83
C PRO A 261 11.24 3.62 9.43
N PRO A 262 11.03 4.94 9.33
CA PRO A 262 10.65 5.61 8.08
C PRO A 262 11.54 5.28 6.89
N LEU A 263 12.86 5.42 7.06
CA LEU A 263 13.82 5.20 5.98
C LEU A 263 13.79 3.74 5.48
N VAL A 264 13.66 2.78 6.39
CA VAL A 264 13.53 1.36 6.03
C VAL A 264 12.18 1.12 5.35
N GLY A 265 11.09 1.68 5.89
CA GLY A 265 9.75 1.58 5.30
C GLY A 265 9.72 2.09 3.86
N TRP A 266 10.30 3.25 3.60
CA TRP A 266 10.39 3.84 2.26
C TRP A 266 11.23 3.02 1.29
N LEU A 267 12.40 2.53 1.70
CA LEU A 267 13.23 1.68 0.83
C LEU A 267 12.51 0.39 0.45
N LEU A 268 11.85 -0.26 1.41
CA LEU A 268 11.08 -1.49 1.16
C LEU A 268 9.86 -1.21 0.27
N ALA A 269 9.15 -0.10 0.52
CA ALA A 269 8.00 0.31 -0.28
C ALA A 269 8.37 0.68 -1.72
N LEU A 270 9.47 1.40 -1.94
CA LEU A 270 9.99 1.69 -3.28
C LEU A 270 10.34 0.41 -4.03
N THR A 271 10.99 -0.54 -3.34
CA THR A 271 11.34 -1.83 -3.91
C THR A 271 10.09 -2.63 -4.28
N ALA A 272 9.10 -2.68 -3.37
CA ALA A 272 7.80 -3.31 -3.61
C ALA A 272 7.06 -2.66 -4.78
N ALA A 273 7.02 -1.33 -4.84
CA ALA A 273 6.37 -0.56 -5.89
C ALA A 273 7.02 -0.76 -7.27
N ALA A 274 8.33 -1.03 -7.33
CA ALA A 274 9.02 -1.32 -8.58
C ALA A 274 8.74 -2.74 -9.12
N THR A 275 8.39 -3.69 -8.25
CA THR A 275 8.19 -5.11 -8.65
C THR A 275 7.17 -5.33 -9.77
N PRO A 276 5.96 -4.72 -9.79
CA PRO A 276 5.03 -4.93 -10.89
C PRO A 276 5.56 -4.40 -12.23
N TRP A 277 6.31 -3.30 -12.22
CA TRP A 277 6.92 -2.74 -13.43
C TRP A 277 8.03 -3.62 -13.98
N ILE A 278 8.91 -4.10 -13.10
CA ILE A 278 10.00 -5.00 -13.50
C ILE A 278 9.41 -6.33 -13.98
N ALA A 279 8.36 -6.85 -13.33
CA ALA A 279 7.66 -8.06 -13.76
C ALA A 279 7.05 -7.91 -15.16
N LEU A 280 6.53 -6.73 -15.52
CA LEU A 280 6.09 -6.40 -16.89
C LEU A 280 7.24 -6.35 -17.91
N MET A 281 8.47 -6.05 -17.49
CA MET A 281 9.63 -5.95 -18.38
C MET A 281 10.31 -7.30 -18.67
N VAL A 282 10.17 -8.30 -17.80
CA VAL A 282 10.75 -9.64 -18.01
C VAL A 282 10.30 -10.29 -19.34
N PRO A 283 9.00 -10.28 -19.69
CA PRO A 283 8.52 -10.80 -20.98
C PRO A 283 9.05 -10.02 -22.18
N THR A 284 9.17 -8.69 -22.08
CA THR A 284 9.54 -7.83 -23.22
C THR A 284 11.01 -7.97 -23.58
N ARG A 285 11.91 -8.02 -22.60
CA ARG A 285 13.35 -8.18 -22.85
C ARG A 285 13.72 -9.54 -23.44
N ARG A 286 13.04 -10.62 -23.03
CA ARG A 286 13.28 -11.95 -23.59
C ARG A 286 12.78 -12.09 -25.02
N ALA A 287 11.62 -11.53 -25.34
CA ALA A 287 11.11 -11.50 -26.72
C ALA A 287 12.08 -10.77 -27.67
N VAL A 288 12.73 -9.69 -27.20
CA VAL A 288 13.75 -8.96 -27.98
C VAL A 288 15.03 -9.80 -28.17
N ARG A 289 15.49 -10.52 -27.13
CA ARG A 289 16.66 -11.41 -27.24
C ARG A 289 16.40 -12.60 -28.18
N GLU A 290 15.21 -13.19 -28.13
CA GLU A 290 14.80 -14.27 -29.04
C GLU A 290 14.75 -13.77 -30.49
N ALA A 291 14.22 -12.57 -30.74
CA ALA A 291 14.18 -11.98 -32.08
C ALA A 291 15.58 -11.67 -32.65
N MET A 292 16.52 -11.18 -31.83
CA MET A 292 17.89 -10.91 -32.26
C MET A 292 18.74 -12.18 -32.48
N ALA A 293 18.38 -13.29 -31.82
CA ALA A 293 19.06 -14.57 -31.99
C ALA A 293 18.64 -15.30 -33.28
N VAL A 294 17.43 -15.03 -33.81
CA VAL A 294 16.93 -15.60 -35.06
C VAL A 294 17.43 -14.84 -36.30
N SER A 295 17.91 -13.59 -36.13
CA SER A 295 18.48 -12.76 -37.19
C SER A 295 20.00 -12.89 -37.35
N ARG A 296 20.62 -13.88 -36.70
CA ARG A 296 22.03 -14.27 -36.87
C ARG A 296 22.08 -15.69 -37.41
#